data_AF-A0A537PQG0-F1
#
_entry.id   AF-A0A537PQG0-F1
#
_cell.length_a   1.000
_cell.length_b   1.000
_cell.length_c   1.000
_cell.angle_alpha   90.00
_cell.angle_beta   90.00
_cell.angle_gamma   90.00
#
_symmetry.space_group_name_H-M   'P 1'
#
loop_
_entity.id
_entity.type
_entity.pdbx_description
1 polymer ?
#
loop_
_entity_poly.entity_id
_entity_poly.type
_entity_poly.pdbx_seq_one_letter_code
_entity_poly.pdbx_strand_id
1 'polypeptide(L)' 'MFQMCGVFAESERGMIRERVNAGLARAKAKDVSLGRRKVKASIEARIRELRTKGMGILKIGRTIGVGTSVAQRVLITQA' A
#
# COMPACT_ATOMS: atom_id res chain seq x y z
N MET A 1 -34.24 23.15 17.01
CA MET A 1 -32.83 23.63 17.16
C MET A 1 -31.80 22.64 16.63
N PHE A 2 -31.88 21.33 16.91
CA PHE A 2 -30.85 20.36 16.49
C PHE A 2 -30.69 20.13 14.97
N GLN A 3 -31.73 20.39 14.17
CA GLN A 3 -31.68 20.21 12.73
C GLN A 3 -30.64 21.13 12.06
N MET A 4 -30.58 22.41 12.46
CA MET A 4 -29.63 23.37 11.88
C MET A 4 -28.18 23.05 12.27
N CYS A 5 -27.93 22.62 13.51
CA CYS A 5 -26.59 22.18 13.91
C CYS A 5 -26.09 20.99 13.09
N GLY A 6 -26.98 20.06 12.71
CA GLY A 6 -26.65 18.93 11.83
C GLY A 6 -26.21 19.39 10.43
N VAL A 7 -26.96 20.32 9.83
CA VAL A 7 -26.66 20.89 8.50
C VAL A 7 -25.27 21.55 8.47
N PHE A 8 -24.94 22.33 9.50
CA PHE A 8 -23.62 22.97 9.59
C PHE A 8 -22.50 21.95 9.79
N ALA A 9 -22.70 20.95 10.67
CA ALA A 9 -21.71 19.90 10.89
C ALA A 9 -21.41 19.07 9.62
N GLU A 10 -22.41 18.87 8.76
CA GLU A 10 -22.23 18.19 7.47
C GLU A 10 -21.48 19.05 6.46
N SER A 11 -21.83 20.35 6.37
CA SER A 11 -21.14 21.32 5.51
C SER A 11 -19.65 21.43 5.86
N GLU A 12 -19.32 21.55 7.15
CA GLU A 12 -17.94 21.61 7.62
C GLU A 12 -17.16 20.32 7.31
N ARG A 13 -17.78 19.15 7.50
CA ARG A 13 -17.17 17.86 7.11
C ARG A 13 -16.94 17.79 5.60
N GLY A 14 -17.86 18.31 4.80
CA GLY A 14 -17.72 18.42 3.35
C GLY A 14 -16.48 19.21 2.96
N MET A 15 -16.37 20.45 3.47
CA MET A 15 -15.22 21.32 3.21
C MET A 15 -13.89 20.69 3.62
N ILE A 16 -13.84 20.01 4.77
CA ILE A 16 -12.63 19.32 5.23
C ILE A 16 -12.24 18.19 4.27
N ARG A 17 -13.20 17.36 3.85
CA ARG A 17 -12.95 16.25 2.91
C ARG A 17 -12.48 16.74 1.56
N GLU A 18 -13.10 17.78 1.02
CA GLU A 18 -12.70 18.39 -0.25
C GLU A 18 -11.24 18.86 -0.21
N ARG A 19 -10.85 19.53 0.87
CA ARG A 19 -9.47 20.00 1.07
C ARG A 19 -8.46 18.85 1.18
N VAL A 20 -8.82 17.79 1.91
CA VAL A 20 -7.98 16.58 2.03
C VAL A 20 -7.81 15.91 0.67
N ASN A 21 -8.89 15.74 -0.08
CA ASN A 21 -8.87 15.14 -1.41
C ASN A 21 -8.04 15.98 -2.39
N ALA A 22 -8.15 17.31 -2.35
CA ALA A 22 -7.30 18.20 -3.14
C ALA A 22 -5.81 18.05 -2.77
N GLY A 23 -5.49 17.88 -1.48
CA GLY A 23 -4.14 17.59 -1.01
C GLY A 23 -3.60 16.26 -1.51
N LEU A 24 -4.41 15.19 -1.42
CA LEU A 24 -4.07 13.86 -1.93
C LEU A 24 -3.87 13.87 -3.45
N ALA A 25 -4.70 14.60 -4.19
CA ALA A 25 -4.56 14.75 -5.63
C ALA A 25 -3.22 15.41 -5.99
N ARG A 26 -2.83 16.48 -5.29
CA ARG A 26 -1.52 17.12 -5.47
C ARG A 26 -0.35 16.19 -5.12
N ALA A 27 -0.48 15.38 -4.08
CA ALA A 27 0.56 14.40 -3.70
C ALA A 27 0.71 13.30 -4.76
N LYS A 28 -0.41 12.79 -5.29
CA LYS A 28 -0.40 11.82 -6.40
C LYS A 28 0.24 12.41 -7.67
N ALA A 29 -0.05 13.66 -8.00
CA ALA A 29 0.54 14.35 -9.15
C ALA A 29 2.06 14.57 -9.02
N LYS A 30 2.60 14.51 -7.80
CA LYS A 30 4.04 14.57 -7.51
C LYS A 30 4.68 13.19 -7.34
N ASP A 31 3.99 12.13 -7.76
CA ASP A 31 4.42 10.73 -7.62
C ASP A 31 4.78 10.32 -6.18
N VAL A 32 4.18 10.98 -5.19
CA VAL A 32 4.36 10.59 -3.79
C VAL A 32 3.61 9.28 -3.56
N SER A 33 4.37 8.23 -3.21
CA SER A 33 3.78 6.94 -2.84
C SER A 33 2.94 7.07 -1.57
N LEU A 34 1.62 7.01 -1.73
CA LEU A 34 0.66 7.00 -0.62
C LEU A 34 0.48 5.58 -0.06
N GLY A 35 0.09 5.50 1.22
CA GLY A 35 -0.20 4.22 1.89
C GLY A 35 1.04 3.47 2.37
N ARG A 36 0.89 2.15 2.60
CA ARG A 36 1.97 1.30 3.13
C ARG A 36 3.05 1.11 2.07
N ARG A 37 4.29 1.47 2.41
CA ARG A 37 5.45 1.29 1.53
C ARG A 37 5.62 -0.18 1.14
N LYS A 38 5.91 -0.42 -0.14
CA LYS A 38 6.25 -1.77 -0.65
C LYS A 38 7.52 -2.28 0.04
N VAL A 39 7.69 -3.60 -0.04
CA VAL A 39 8.89 -4.27 0.47
C VAL A 39 10.10 -3.79 -0.33
N LYS A 40 11.29 -3.74 0.30
CA LYS A 40 12.51 -3.27 -0.35
C LYS A 40 12.81 -4.09 -1.61
N ALA A 41 13.25 -3.45 -2.68
CA ALA A 41 13.59 -4.10 -3.95
C ALA A 41 14.67 -5.20 -3.77
N SER A 42 15.59 -5.03 -2.82
CA SER A 42 16.61 -6.03 -2.48
C SER A 42 16.02 -7.35 -1.98
N ILE A 43 14.93 -7.28 -1.20
CA ILE A 43 14.22 -8.44 -0.69
C ILE A 43 13.47 -9.13 -1.85
N GLU A 44 12.85 -8.36 -2.74
CA GLU A 44 12.19 -8.92 -3.92
C GLU A 44 13.19 -9.63 -4.86
N ALA A 45 14.37 -9.04 -5.08
CA ALA A 45 15.44 -9.67 -5.85
C ALA A 45 15.89 -11.00 -5.21
N ARG A 46 16.05 -11.02 -3.88
CA ARG A 46 16.44 -12.24 -3.16
C ARG A 46 15.35 -13.32 -3.19
N ILE A 47 14.07 -12.95 -3.13
CA ILE A 47 12.96 -13.89 -3.33
C ILE A 47 13.05 -14.56 -4.72
N ARG A 48 13.35 -13.79 -5.76
CA ARG A 48 13.51 -14.31 -7.14
C ARG A 48 14.70 -15.24 -7.26
N GLU A 49 15.86 -14.84 -6.72
CA GLU A 49 17.07 -15.66 -6.73
C GLU A 49 16.88 -17.00 -6.00
N LEU A 50 16.18 -17.01 -4.86
CA LEU A 50 15.89 -18.27 -4.16
C LEU A 50 14.87 -19.12 -4.93
N ARG A 51 13.96 -18.49 -5.70
CA ARG A 51 13.01 -19.21 -6.54
C ARG A 51 13.69 -19.88 -7.74
N THR A 52 14.63 -19.21 -8.40
CA THR A 52 15.41 -19.80 -9.51
C THR A 52 16.27 -20.97 -9.03
N LYS A 53 16.75 -20.93 -7.78
CA LYS A 53 17.41 -22.05 -7.10
C LYS A 53 16.47 -23.21 -6.72
N GLY A 54 15.19 -23.16 -7.11
CA GLY A 54 14.22 -24.23 -6.88
C GLY A 54 13.62 -24.27 -5.47
N MET A 55 13.83 -23.25 -4.61
CA MET A 55 13.20 -23.26 -3.29
C MET A 55 11.67 -23.06 -3.36
N GLY A 56 10.98 -23.79 -2.49
CA GLY A 56 9.55 -23.65 -2.26
C GLY A 56 9.21 -22.32 -1.57
N ILE A 57 8.04 -21.77 -1.88
CA ILE A 57 7.56 -20.45 -1.43
C ILE A 57 7.58 -20.32 0.10
N LEU A 58 7.14 -21.36 0.83
CA LEU A 58 7.14 -21.37 2.30
C LEU A 58 8.55 -21.30 2.87
N LYS A 59 9.51 -21.99 2.24
CA LYS A 59 10.91 -21.99 2.65
C LYS A 59 11.55 -20.63 2.41
N ILE A 60 11.27 -20.00 1.26
CA ILE A 60 11.72 -18.64 0.93
C ILE A 60 11.24 -17.63 1.99
N GLY A 61 9.96 -17.68 2.36
CA GLY A 61 9.39 -16.80 3.38
C GLY A 61 10.09 -16.93 4.74
N ARG A 62 10.32 -18.17 5.21
CA ARG A 62 11.05 -18.43 6.45
C ARG A 62 12.51 -17.97 6.40
N THR A 63 13.21 -18.24 5.30
CA THR A 63 14.64 -17.89 5.15
C THR A 63 14.87 -16.38 5.13
N ILE A 64 13.97 -15.62 4.51
CA ILE A 64 14.10 -14.16 4.37
C ILE A 64 13.41 -13.41 5.54
N GLY A 65 12.50 -14.07 6.27
CA GLY A 65 11.71 -13.45 7.32
C GLY A 65 10.54 -12.62 6.78
N VAL A 66 9.99 -12.99 5.62
CA VAL A 66 8.82 -12.34 5.02
C VAL A 66 7.60 -13.25 5.07
N GLY A 67 6.42 -12.64 5.18
CA GLY A 67 5.15 -13.36 5.05
C GLY A 67 5.04 -14.09 3.71
N THR A 68 4.38 -15.25 3.72
CA THR A 68 4.18 -16.09 2.53
C THR A 68 3.46 -15.33 1.40
N SER A 69 2.52 -14.46 1.76
CA SER A 69 1.79 -13.58 0.83
C SER A 69 2.72 -12.60 0.09
N VAL A 70 3.80 -12.13 0.71
CA VAL A 70 4.79 -11.27 0.06
C VAL A 70 5.55 -12.05 -1.01
N ALA A 71 6.01 -13.26 -0.68
CA ALA A 71 6.71 -14.12 -1.63
C ALA A 71 5.81 -14.50 -2.82
N GLN A 72 4.55 -14.86 -2.57
CA GLN A 72 3.57 -15.14 -3.62
C GLN A 72 3.30 -13.91 -4.50
N ARG A 73 3.05 -12.74 -3.91
CA ARG A 73 2.79 -11.51 -4.66
C ARG A 73 3.96 -11.17 -5.59
N VAL A 74 5.20 -11.23 -5.09
CA VAL A 74 6.40 -10.91 -5.89
C VAL A 74 6.55 -11.85 -7.08
N LEU A 75 6.16 -13.12 -6.94
CA LEU A 75 6.20 -14.11 -8.02
C LEU A 75 5.04 -13.98 -9.01
N ILE A 76 3.83 -13.63 -8.55
CA ILE A 76 2.64 -13.48 -9.40
C ILE A 76 2.70 -12.18 -10.22
N THR A 77 3.18 -11.08 -9.64
CA THR A 77 3.28 -9.77 -10.32
C THR A 77 4.33 -9.75 -11.44
N GLN A 78 5.02 -10.86 -11.72
CA GLN A 78 6.01 -10.97 -12.81
C GLN A 78 5.58 -11.89 -13.98
N ALA A 79 4.30 -12.30 -14.06
CA ALA A 79 3.70 -12.72 -15.32
C ALA A 79 3.16 -11.50 -16.07
#